data_AF-A0A975D468-F1
#
_entry.id   AF-A0A975D468-F1
#
_cell.length_a   1.000
_cell.length_b   1.000
_cell.length_c   1.000
_cell.angle_alpha   90.00
_cell.angle_beta   90.00
_cell.angle_gamma   90.00
#
_symmetry.space_group_name_H-M   'P 1'
#
loop_
_entity.id
_entity.type
_entity.pdbx_description
1 polymer ?
#
loop_
_entity_poly.entity_id
_entity_poly.type
_entity_poly.pdbx_seq_one_letter_code
_entity_poly.pdbx_strand_id
1 'polypeptide(L)'
;MTIDLRAPLRRIKPDKHLRQLVPRQPEDLAAAADFVGGGRAAIMVDTNVYIHAAAGTLPAAVKLLVVQGLLFHCSVCVGELSTGIANADPAHAGWKALRDYYAGVIASIPATRLLTPDPDVWAEAGLIAGTLARAQNWQRYQRKEALNDALIFLTAAKAGLPVLTANRDEFDLIQQLAPHGRFIHF
;
A
#
# COMPACT_ATOMS: atom_id res chain seq x y z
N MET A 1 11.47 -19.81 14.58
CA MET A 1 10.21 -19.23 14.07
C MET A 1 9.78 -20.04 12.88
N THR A 2 8.53 -20.51 12.84
CA THR A 2 8.02 -21.38 11.78
C THR A 2 6.89 -20.64 11.07
N ILE A 3 7.01 -20.50 9.74
CA ILE A 3 5.98 -19.88 8.91
C ILE A 3 4.84 -20.90 8.70
N ASP A 4 3.62 -20.60 9.12
CA ASP A 4 2.44 -21.44 8.84
C ASP A 4 1.76 -20.99 7.54
N LEU A 5 2.18 -21.58 6.42
CA LEU A 5 1.55 -21.34 5.12
C LEU A 5 0.15 -21.96 5.00
N ARG A 6 -0.21 -22.94 5.83
CA ARG A 6 -1.50 -23.65 5.71
C ARG A 6 -2.67 -22.76 6.15
N ALA A 7 -2.48 -21.92 7.15
CA ALA A 7 -3.49 -20.97 7.60
C ALA A 7 -3.93 -19.99 6.48
N PRO A 8 -3.04 -19.21 5.84
CA PRO A 8 -3.43 -18.30 4.76
C PRO A 8 -3.92 -19.05 3.51
N LEU A 9 -3.42 -20.25 3.20
CA LEU A 9 -3.97 -21.08 2.11
C LEU A 9 -5.46 -21.42 2.33
N ARG A 10 -5.87 -21.76 3.55
CA ARG A 10 -7.28 -22.04 3.88
C ARG A 10 -8.16 -20.80 3.81
N ARG A 11 -7.59 -19.61 4.07
CA ARG A 11 -8.32 -18.33 4.04
C ARG A 11 -8.47 -17.81 2.62
N ILE A 12 -7.37 -17.70 1.87
CA ILE A 12 -7.32 -17.15 0.51
C ILE A 12 -7.91 -18.12 -0.51
N LYS A 13 -7.71 -19.43 -0.32
CA LYS A 13 -8.18 -20.50 -1.23
C LYS A 13 -7.85 -20.20 -2.70
N PRO A 14 -6.56 -20.09 -3.09
CA PRO A 14 -6.16 -19.74 -4.46
C PRO A 14 -6.84 -20.60 -5.54
N ASP A 15 -7.11 -21.87 -5.26
CA ASP A 15 -7.79 -22.82 -6.16
C ASP A 15 -9.24 -22.43 -6.50
N LYS A 16 -9.88 -21.56 -5.70
CA LYS A 16 -11.25 -21.07 -5.95
C LYS A 16 -11.30 -19.83 -6.83
N HIS A 17 -10.18 -19.12 -6.97
CA HIS A 17 -10.08 -17.91 -7.79
C HIS A 17 -9.64 -18.26 -9.21
N LEU A 18 -10.56 -18.83 -10.00
CA LEU A 18 -10.32 -19.26 -11.38
C LEU A 18 -10.75 -18.22 -12.43
N ARG A 19 -11.53 -17.22 -12.02
CA ARG A 19 -12.00 -16.13 -12.89
C ARG A 19 -11.39 -14.82 -12.43
N GLN A 20 -11.37 -13.84 -13.33
CA GLN A 20 -11.02 -12.47 -12.98
C GLN A 20 -11.98 -11.96 -11.89
N LEU A 21 -11.40 -11.41 -10.84
CA LEU A 21 -12.12 -10.60 -9.86
C LEU A 21 -12.41 -9.23 -10.50
N VAL A 22 -13.53 -8.63 -10.13
CA VAL A 22 -13.96 -7.32 -10.64
C VAL A 22 -13.88 -6.33 -9.47
N PRO A 23 -13.21 -5.18 -9.65
CA PRO A 23 -13.24 -4.13 -8.64
C PRO A 23 -14.67 -3.72 -8.30
N ARG A 24 -14.96 -3.53 -7.03
CA ARG A 24 -16.23 -2.99 -6.54
C ARG A 24 -16.41 -1.55 -6.99
N GLN A 25 -17.65 -1.09 -7.00
CA GLN A 25 -17.95 0.30 -7.35
C GLN A 25 -17.38 1.25 -6.27
N PRO A 26 -16.92 2.45 -6.64
CA PRO A 26 -16.37 3.40 -5.66
C PRO A 26 -17.32 3.72 -4.50
N GLU A 27 -18.63 3.76 -4.72
CA GLU A 27 -19.63 3.98 -3.66
C GLU A 27 -19.69 2.85 -2.60
N ASP A 28 -19.17 1.66 -2.93
CA ASP A 28 -19.08 0.52 -2.01
C ASP A 28 -17.77 0.52 -1.19
N LEU A 29 -16.91 1.53 -1.40
CA LEU A 29 -15.57 1.63 -0.84
C LEU A 29 -15.42 2.89 0.01
N ALA A 30 -14.54 2.83 1.01
CA ALA A 30 -14.27 3.97 1.87
C ALA A 30 -13.39 5.00 1.12
N ALA A 31 -13.90 6.22 0.95
CA ALA A 31 -13.19 7.31 0.31
C ALA A 31 -12.59 8.25 1.35
N ALA A 32 -11.49 8.93 1.01
CA ALA A 32 -10.87 9.92 1.88
C ALA A 32 -11.84 11.06 2.28
N ALA A 33 -12.81 11.38 1.43
CA ALA A 33 -13.83 12.37 1.69
C ALA A 33 -14.74 12.01 2.87
N ASP A 34 -14.96 10.72 3.14
CA ASP A 34 -15.84 10.23 4.21
C ASP A 34 -15.28 10.48 5.62
N PHE A 35 -13.99 10.81 5.70
CA PHE A 35 -13.27 11.04 6.96
C PHE A 35 -13.00 12.52 7.23
N VAL A 36 -13.48 13.43 6.36
CA VAL A 36 -13.34 14.88 6.54
C VAL A 36 -14.17 15.33 7.75
N GLY A 37 -13.50 15.91 8.76
CA GLY A 37 -14.15 16.36 10.00
C GLY A 37 -14.25 15.29 11.10
N GLY A 38 -13.78 14.07 10.84
CA GLY A 38 -13.58 13.05 11.88
C GLY A 38 -12.43 13.41 12.83
N GLY A 39 -12.38 12.74 13.99
CA GLY A 39 -11.24 12.82 14.90
C GLY A 39 -9.94 12.30 14.28
N ARG A 40 -8.85 12.32 15.04
CA ARG A 40 -7.51 11.92 14.55
C ARG A 40 -7.46 10.44 14.12
N ALA A 41 -7.54 10.19 12.82
CA ALA A 41 -7.44 8.84 12.25
C ALA A 41 -5.99 8.34 12.26
N ALA A 42 -5.77 7.10 12.70
CA ALA A 42 -4.51 6.40 12.52
C ALA A 42 -4.54 5.63 11.20
N ILE A 43 -3.62 5.93 10.29
CA ILE A 43 -3.63 5.42 8.90
C ILE A 43 -2.23 5.04 8.45
N MET A 44 -2.11 3.99 7.64
CA MET A 44 -0.87 3.68 6.93
C MET A 44 -0.88 4.37 5.56
N VAL A 45 0.20 5.04 5.18
CA VAL A 45 0.30 5.68 3.86
C VAL A 45 1.00 4.78 2.84
N ASP A 46 0.38 4.63 1.68
CA ASP A 46 0.95 3.97 0.51
C ASP A 46 2.00 4.86 -0.20
N THR A 47 2.85 4.26 -1.03
CA THR A 47 3.93 4.93 -1.77
C THR A 47 3.41 6.05 -2.67
N ASN A 48 2.28 5.84 -3.35
CA ASN A 48 1.69 6.86 -4.22
C ASN A 48 1.32 8.14 -3.45
N VAL A 49 1.00 8.06 -2.15
CA VAL A 49 0.68 9.24 -1.32
C VAL A 49 1.89 10.16 -1.20
N TYR A 50 3.08 9.59 -1.01
CA TYR A 50 4.32 10.36 -0.96
C TYR A 50 4.64 11.02 -2.30
N ILE A 51 4.42 10.30 -3.40
CA ILE A 51 4.65 10.81 -4.76
C ILE A 51 3.70 11.98 -5.06
N HIS A 52 2.42 11.83 -4.75
CA HIS A 52 1.44 12.90 -4.89
C HIS A 52 1.73 14.09 -3.96
N ALA A 53 2.22 13.83 -2.74
CA ALA A 53 2.63 14.90 -1.82
C ALA A 53 3.81 15.70 -2.39
N ALA A 54 4.83 15.01 -2.90
CA ALA A 54 6.01 15.61 -3.52
C ALA A 54 5.64 16.44 -4.76
N ALA A 55 4.69 15.95 -5.56
CA ALA A 55 4.19 16.63 -6.75
C ALA A 55 3.18 17.76 -6.43
N GLY A 56 2.74 17.91 -5.18
CA GLY A 56 1.72 18.89 -4.79
C GLY A 56 0.29 18.54 -5.25
N THR A 57 0.09 17.33 -5.77
CA THR A 57 -1.15 16.88 -6.44
C THR A 57 -2.14 16.16 -5.53
N LEU A 58 -1.86 16.03 -4.23
CA LEU A 58 -2.83 15.44 -3.29
C LEU A 58 -4.16 16.23 -3.30
N PRO A 59 -5.32 15.55 -3.39
CA PRO A 59 -6.63 16.16 -3.19
C PRO A 59 -6.78 16.79 -1.80
N ALA A 60 -7.67 17.77 -1.65
CA ALA A 60 -7.84 18.51 -0.40
C ALA A 60 -8.19 17.63 0.81
N ALA A 61 -9.11 16.67 0.63
CA ALA A 61 -9.50 15.72 1.69
C ALA A 61 -8.30 14.87 2.16
N VAL A 62 -7.45 14.46 1.21
CA VAL A 62 -6.26 13.63 1.48
C VAL A 62 -5.18 14.44 2.19
N LYS A 63 -4.96 15.70 1.75
CA LYS A 63 -4.08 16.65 2.45
C LYS A 63 -4.50 16.82 3.91
N LEU A 64 -5.81 16.96 4.15
CA LEU A 64 -6.34 17.08 5.51
C LEU A 64 -6.04 15.82 6.34
N LEU A 65 -6.30 14.62 5.80
CA LEU A 65 -6.02 13.35 6.47
C LEU A 65 -4.53 13.16 6.77
N VAL A 66 -3.65 13.53 5.83
CA VAL A 66 -2.20 13.43 6.01
C VAL A 66 -1.71 14.39 7.10
N VAL A 67 -2.22 15.62 7.12
CA VAL A 67 -1.81 16.65 8.10
C VAL A 67 -2.36 16.37 9.50
N GLN A 68 -3.62 15.97 9.61
CA GLN A 68 -4.28 15.77 10.91
C GLN A 68 -4.10 14.36 11.46
N GLY A 69 -3.84 13.39 10.60
CA GLY A 69 -3.75 11.98 10.93
C GLY A 69 -2.59 11.61 11.85
N LEU A 70 -2.66 10.40 12.37
CA LEU A 70 -1.53 9.71 12.98
C LEU A 70 -0.97 8.73 11.95
N LEU A 71 0.06 9.17 11.24
CA LEU A 71 0.60 8.40 10.11
C LEU A 71 1.49 7.25 10.61
N PHE A 72 1.28 6.10 9.99
CA PHE A 72 2.17 4.97 9.99
C PHE A 72 2.69 4.73 8.59
N HIS A 73 3.84 4.08 8.51
CA HIS A 73 4.59 3.89 7.29
C HIS A 73 4.99 2.43 7.17
N CYS A 74 5.09 1.91 5.95
CA CYS A 74 5.60 0.57 5.70
C CYS A 74 7.04 0.66 5.19
N SER A 75 7.92 -0.24 5.65
CA SER A 75 9.29 -0.33 5.13
C SER A 75 9.35 -0.70 3.65
N VAL A 76 8.28 -1.31 3.11
CA VAL A 76 8.11 -1.53 1.66
C VAL A 76 8.08 -0.18 0.92
N CYS A 77 7.32 0.80 1.41
CA CYS A 77 7.27 2.13 0.80
C CYS A 77 8.65 2.81 0.79
N VAL A 78 9.44 2.62 1.86
CA VAL A 78 10.84 3.12 1.90
C VAL A 78 11.68 2.48 0.80
N GLY A 79 11.55 1.16 0.59
CA GLY A 79 12.24 0.44 -0.48
C GLY A 79 11.82 0.89 -1.88
N GLU A 80 10.52 1.17 -2.09
CA GLU A 80 9.99 1.66 -3.36
C GLU A 80 10.47 3.08 -3.66
N LEU A 81 10.38 4.00 -2.69
CA LEU A 81 10.92 5.35 -2.82
C LEU A 81 12.42 5.33 -3.10
N SER A 82 13.18 4.50 -2.38
CA SER A 82 14.63 4.33 -2.60
C SER A 82 14.95 3.83 -3.99
N THR A 83 14.16 2.86 -4.49
CA THR A 83 14.27 2.37 -5.87
C THR A 83 13.95 3.47 -6.88
N GLY A 84 12.91 4.27 -6.63
CA GLY A 84 12.53 5.41 -7.49
C GLY A 84 13.62 6.47 -7.57
N ILE A 85 14.26 6.82 -6.45
CA ILE A 85 15.40 7.76 -6.41
C ILE A 85 16.56 7.24 -7.27
N ALA A 86 16.90 5.95 -7.12
CA ALA A 86 18.01 5.34 -7.85
C ALA A 86 17.74 5.17 -9.35
N ASN A 87 16.47 4.96 -9.73
CA ASN A 87 16.05 4.83 -11.13
C ASN A 87 15.90 6.18 -11.85
N ALA A 88 15.75 7.29 -11.13
CA ALA A 88 15.67 8.62 -11.72
C ALA A 88 17.00 9.00 -12.41
N ASP A 89 16.92 9.72 -13.54
CA ASP A 89 18.09 10.13 -14.30
C ASP A 89 19.01 11.06 -13.48
N PRO A 90 20.23 10.64 -13.12
CA PRO A 90 21.15 11.46 -12.34
C PRO A 90 21.72 12.65 -13.12
N ALA A 91 21.62 12.65 -14.46
CA ALA A 91 22.04 13.78 -15.29
C ALA A 91 21.00 14.92 -15.31
N HIS A 92 19.76 14.65 -14.90
CA HIS A 92 18.72 15.67 -14.85
C HIS A 92 19.02 16.71 -13.76
N ALA A 93 18.91 18.01 -14.08
CA ALA A 93 19.25 19.11 -13.17
C ALA A 93 18.50 19.06 -11.83
N GLY A 94 17.27 18.52 -11.83
CA GLY A 94 16.43 18.36 -10.63
C GLY A 94 16.74 17.13 -9.78
N TRP A 95 17.65 16.23 -10.17
CA TRP A 95 17.86 14.96 -9.48
C TRP A 95 18.31 15.12 -8.02
N LYS A 96 19.23 16.08 -7.75
CA LYS A 96 19.68 16.34 -6.37
C LYS A 96 18.54 16.78 -5.46
N ALA A 97 17.69 17.68 -5.96
CA ALA A 97 16.52 18.16 -5.21
C ALA A 97 15.52 17.02 -4.94
N LEU A 98 15.26 16.16 -5.94
CA LEU A 98 14.42 14.97 -5.79
C LEU A 98 14.96 14.02 -4.71
N ARG A 99 16.25 13.68 -4.78
CA ARG A 99 16.93 12.82 -3.81
C ARG A 99 16.85 13.40 -2.40
N ASP A 100 17.20 14.67 -2.24
CA ASP A 100 17.27 15.33 -0.93
C ASP A 100 15.88 15.47 -0.29
N TYR A 101 14.85 15.73 -1.10
CA TYR A 101 13.46 15.73 -0.66
C TYR A 101 13.06 14.39 -0.04
N TYR A 102 13.22 13.27 -0.77
CA TYR A 102 12.82 11.97 -0.27
C TYR A 102 13.71 11.46 0.87
N ALA A 103 15.00 11.79 0.87
CA ALA A 103 15.88 11.51 2.00
C ALA A 103 15.39 12.20 3.28
N GLY A 104 14.98 13.47 3.18
CA GLY A 104 14.38 14.21 4.30
C GLY A 104 13.05 13.60 4.77
N VAL A 105 12.17 13.22 3.84
CA VAL A 105 10.90 12.54 4.15
C VAL A 105 11.16 11.23 4.90
N ILE A 106 12.04 10.37 4.40
CA ILE A 106 12.35 9.08 5.04
C ILE A 106 12.99 9.29 6.42
N ALA A 107 13.91 10.25 6.56
CA ALA A 107 14.55 10.56 7.84
C ALA A 107 13.57 11.13 8.88
N SER A 108 12.47 11.74 8.44
CA SER A 108 11.43 12.28 9.33
C SER A 108 10.50 11.20 9.89
N ILE A 109 10.52 9.98 9.35
CA ILE A 109 9.66 8.88 9.80
C ILE A 109 10.12 8.39 11.18
N PRO A 110 9.29 8.47 12.23
CA PRO A 110 9.64 7.93 13.53
C PRO A 110 9.74 6.40 13.48
N ALA A 111 10.76 5.82 14.11
CA ALA A 111 10.93 4.36 14.17
C ALA A 111 9.71 3.64 14.77
N THR A 112 9.01 4.27 15.72
CA THR A 112 7.77 3.75 16.33
C THR A 112 6.55 3.78 15.39
N ARG A 113 6.67 4.42 14.22
CA ARG A 113 5.63 4.51 13.18
C ARG A 113 6.03 3.80 11.89
N LEU A 114 7.24 3.25 11.80
CA LEU A 114 7.70 2.43 10.68
C LEU A 114 7.45 0.96 10.97
N LEU A 115 6.48 0.37 10.26
CA LEU A 115 6.13 -1.04 10.36
C LEU A 115 6.84 -1.83 9.26
N THR A 116 7.34 -3.00 9.62
CA THR A 116 8.03 -3.92 8.69
C THR A 116 7.20 -5.18 8.53
N PRO A 117 6.94 -5.63 7.28
CA PRO A 117 6.26 -6.90 7.05
C PRO A 117 7.05 -8.04 7.68
N ASP A 118 6.40 -8.79 8.55
CA ASP A 118 6.99 -9.97 9.16
C ASP A 118 6.79 -11.22 8.29
N PRO A 119 7.43 -12.35 8.63
CA PRO A 119 7.42 -13.54 7.79
C PRO A 119 6.04 -14.13 7.49
N ASP A 120 5.06 -13.96 8.38
CA ASP A 120 3.69 -14.40 8.13
C ASP A 120 3.00 -13.49 7.10
N VAL A 121 3.25 -12.17 7.19
CA VAL A 121 2.78 -11.20 6.19
C VAL A 121 3.37 -11.50 4.82
N TRP A 122 4.67 -11.84 4.74
CA TRP A 122 5.31 -12.26 3.49
C TRP A 122 4.67 -13.50 2.86
N ALA A 123 4.38 -14.51 3.69
CA ALA A 123 3.76 -15.74 3.22
C ALA A 123 2.35 -15.48 2.65
N GLU A 124 1.54 -14.69 3.35
CA GLU A 124 0.20 -14.35 2.90
C GLU A 124 0.21 -13.44 1.66
N ALA A 125 1.05 -12.40 1.64
CA ALA A 125 1.18 -11.49 0.50
C ALA A 125 1.59 -12.23 -0.77
N GLY A 126 2.51 -13.20 -0.66
CA GLY A 126 2.91 -14.05 -1.78
C GLY A 126 1.75 -14.88 -2.36
N LEU A 127 0.86 -15.40 -1.51
CA LEU A 127 -0.34 -16.11 -1.95
C LEU A 127 -1.34 -15.18 -2.65
N ILE A 128 -1.56 -13.98 -2.12
CA ILE A 128 -2.43 -12.96 -2.74
C ILE A 128 -1.88 -12.57 -4.12
N ALA A 129 -0.62 -12.13 -4.17
CA ALA A 129 0.02 -11.68 -5.40
C ALA A 129 0.05 -12.78 -6.47
N GLY A 130 0.37 -14.02 -6.10
CA GLY A 130 0.34 -15.15 -7.02
C GLY A 130 -1.07 -15.50 -7.51
N THR A 131 -2.07 -15.40 -6.63
CA THR A 131 -3.48 -15.64 -6.99
C THR A 131 -3.99 -14.60 -7.96
N LEU A 132 -3.78 -13.32 -7.67
CA LEU A 132 -4.20 -12.21 -8.53
C LEU A 132 -3.41 -12.21 -9.86
N ALA A 133 -2.11 -12.46 -9.83
CA ALA A 133 -1.31 -12.53 -11.05
C ALA A 133 -1.83 -13.56 -12.05
N ARG A 134 -2.25 -14.73 -11.54
CA ARG A 134 -2.88 -15.78 -12.35
C ARG A 134 -4.30 -15.39 -12.76
N ALA A 135 -5.13 -14.94 -11.83
CA ALA A 135 -6.55 -14.68 -12.09
C ALA A 135 -6.77 -13.48 -13.02
N GLN A 136 -5.94 -12.44 -12.91
CA GLN A 136 -6.03 -11.19 -13.66
C GLN A 136 -5.19 -11.15 -14.93
N ASN A 137 -4.40 -12.19 -15.22
CA ASN A 137 -3.45 -12.24 -16.33
C ASN A 137 -2.38 -11.12 -16.28
N TRP A 138 -1.87 -10.82 -15.09
CA TRP A 138 -0.90 -9.75 -14.91
C TRP A 138 0.47 -10.06 -15.51
N GLN A 139 1.03 -9.02 -16.14
CA GLN A 139 2.36 -9.01 -16.72
C GLN A 139 3.44 -9.06 -15.65
N ARG A 140 4.67 -9.43 -16.03
CA ARG A 140 5.76 -9.64 -15.08
C ARG A 140 6.06 -8.42 -14.19
N TYR A 141 5.96 -7.20 -14.73
CA TYR A 141 6.20 -5.98 -13.96
C TYR A 141 5.13 -5.76 -12.88
N GLN A 142 3.86 -5.97 -13.22
CA GLN A 142 2.70 -5.85 -12.30
C GLN A 142 2.76 -6.84 -11.13
N ARG A 143 3.45 -7.99 -11.28
CA ARG A 143 3.56 -8.99 -10.20
C ARG A 143 4.39 -8.49 -9.02
N LYS A 144 5.42 -7.67 -9.28
CA LYS A 144 6.22 -7.08 -8.21
C LYS A 144 5.41 -6.02 -7.46
N GLU A 145 4.74 -5.15 -8.22
CA GLU A 145 3.86 -4.11 -7.69
C GLU A 145 2.76 -4.73 -6.81
N ALA A 146 2.08 -5.75 -7.32
CA ALA A 146 1.07 -6.48 -6.56
C ALA A 146 1.58 -7.12 -5.26
N LEU A 147 2.82 -7.64 -5.25
CA LEU A 147 3.41 -8.18 -4.03
C LEU A 147 3.68 -7.06 -3.02
N ASN A 148 4.22 -5.93 -3.47
CA ASN A 148 4.47 -4.78 -2.61
C ASN A 148 3.16 -4.22 -2.02
N ASP A 149 2.13 -4.03 -2.85
CA ASP A 149 0.82 -3.56 -2.41
C ASP A 149 0.18 -4.53 -1.40
N ALA A 150 0.27 -5.84 -1.64
CA ALA A 150 -0.21 -6.84 -0.70
C ALA A 150 0.57 -6.82 0.63
N LEU A 151 1.89 -6.60 0.61
CA LEU A 151 2.70 -6.45 1.83
C LEU A 151 2.30 -5.21 2.62
N ILE A 152 2.11 -4.07 1.95
CA ILE A 152 1.67 -2.81 2.59
C ILE A 152 0.28 -3.02 3.22
N PHE A 153 -0.67 -3.56 2.45
CA PHE A 153 -2.03 -3.83 2.91
C PHE A 153 -2.08 -4.75 4.13
N LEU A 154 -1.39 -5.88 4.08
CA LEU A 154 -1.42 -6.87 5.17
C LEU A 154 -0.63 -6.40 6.40
N THR A 155 0.44 -5.61 6.22
CA THR A 155 1.15 -4.98 7.35
C THR A 155 0.24 -4.00 8.08
N ALA A 156 -0.53 -3.19 7.34
CA ALA A 156 -1.54 -2.31 7.91
C ALA A 156 -2.66 -3.09 8.61
N ALA A 157 -3.20 -4.14 7.95
CA ALA A 157 -4.26 -4.98 8.48
C ALA A 157 -3.86 -5.63 9.82
N LYS A 158 -2.62 -6.17 9.90
CA LYS A 158 -2.09 -6.75 11.14
C LYS A 158 -1.97 -5.73 12.28
N ALA A 159 -1.71 -4.47 11.96
CA ALA A 159 -1.68 -3.36 12.91
C ALA A 159 -3.05 -2.72 13.19
N GLY A 160 -4.13 -3.21 12.56
CA GLY A 160 -5.48 -2.67 12.69
C GLY A 160 -5.72 -1.34 11.96
N LEU A 161 -4.80 -0.95 11.07
CA LEU A 161 -4.80 0.32 10.35
C LEU A 161 -5.40 0.15 8.94
N PRO A 162 -6.17 1.13 8.43
CA PRO A 162 -6.46 1.22 7.00
C PRO A 162 -5.26 1.79 6.24
N VAL A 163 -5.10 1.39 4.98
CA VAL A 163 -4.14 1.99 4.04
C VAL A 163 -4.79 3.14 3.27
N LEU A 164 -4.15 4.30 3.22
CA LEU A 164 -4.51 5.41 2.34
C LEU A 164 -3.77 5.28 1.00
N THR A 165 -4.48 5.19 -0.12
CA THR A 165 -3.89 4.93 -1.44
C THR A 165 -4.70 5.55 -2.58
N ALA A 166 -4.04 5.94 -3.67
CA ALA A 166 -4.69 6.27 -4.95
C ALA A 166 -4.99 5.02 -5.81
N ASN A 167 -4.43 3.85 -5.47
CA ASN A 167 -4.54 2.62 -6.25
C ASN A 167 -5.78 1.80 -5.87
N ARG A 168 -6.97 2.41 -6.03
CA ARG A 168 -8.25 1.85 -5.58
C ARG A 168 -8.47 0.42 -6.06
N ASP A 169 -8.32 0.19 -7.36
CA ASP A 169 -8.74 -1.06 -7.99
C ASP A 169 -7.87 -2.23 -7.52
N GLU A 170 -6.54 -2.06 -7.44
CA GLU A 170 -5.66 -3.13 -7.00
C GLU A 170 -5.81 -3.43 -5.50
N PHE A 171 -5.94 -2.40 -4.67
CA PHE A 171 -6.22 -2.57 -3.24
C PHE A 171 -7.59 -3.21 -2.98
N ASP A 172 -8.59 -2.93 -3.82
CA ASP A 172 -9.87 -3.61 -3.76
C ASP A 172 -9.73 -5.11 -4.07
N LEU A 173 -9.02 -5.46 -5.14
CA LEU A 173 -8.76 -6.86 -5.50
C LEU A 173 -8.00 -7.60 -4.38
N ILE A 174 -7.05 -6.93 -3.73
CA ILE A 174 -6.35 -7.45 -2.56
C ILE A 174 -7.34 -7.65 -1.39
N GLN A 175 -8.18 -6.66 -1.08
CA GLN A 175 -9.17 -6.73 0.00
C GLN A 175 -10.19 -7.85 -0.23
N GLN A 176 -10.58 -8.13 -1.47
CA GLN A 176 -11.46 -9.26 -1.80
C GLN A 176 -10.85 -10.62 -1.42
N LEU A 177 -9.52 -10.75 -1.45
CA LEU A 177 -8.80 -11.96 -0.98
C LEU A 177 -8.43 -11.91 0.50
N ALA A 178 -8.26 -10.71 1.06
CA ALA A 178 -7.90 -10.45 2.45
C ALA A 178 -8.92 -9.50 3.13
N PRO A 179 -10.15 -9.97 3.40
CA PRO A 179 -11.24 -9.11 3.89
C PRO A 179 -11.06 -8.57 5.31
N HIS A 180 -10.00 -8.99 5.99
CA HIS A 180 -9.66 -8.52 7.34
C HIS A 180 -8.88 -7.19 7.34
N GLY A 181 -8.34 -6.78 6.19
CA GLY A 181 -7.72 -5.47 6.00
C GLY A 181 -8.70 -4.41 5.52
N ARG A 182 -8.27 -3.15 5.54
CA ARG A 182 -9.05 -1.99 5.09
C ARG A 182 -8.16 -1.05 4.30
N PHE A 183 -8.76 -0.34 3.35
CA PHE A 183 -8.11 0.77 2.67
C PHE A 183 -9.09 1.93 2.52
N ILE A 184 -8.54 3.12 2.28
CA ILE A 184 -9.22 4.37 2.02
C ILE A 184 -8.66 4.88 0.69
N HIS A 185 -9.52 5.06 -0.31
CA HIS A 185 -9.10 5.51 -1.63
C HIS A 185 -9.29 7.01 -1.84
N PHE A 186 -8.60 7.57 -2.83
CA PHE A 186 -8.75 8.96 -3.25
C PHE A 186 -8.37 9.19 -4.71
#